data_AF-A0A3D0K3H0-F1
#
_entry.id   AF-A0A3D0K3H0-F1
#
_cell.length_a   1.000
_cell.length_b   1.000
_cell.length_c   1.000
_cell.angle_alpha   90.00
_cell.angle_beta   90.00
_cell.angle_gamma   90.00
#
_symmetry.space_group_name_H-M   'P 1'
#
loop_
_entity.id
_entity.type
_entity.pdbx_description
1 polymer ?
#
loop_
_entity_poly.entity_id
_entity_poly.type
_entity_poly.pdbx_seq_one_letter_code
_entity_poly.pdbx_strand_id
1 'polypeptide(L)'
;MGTPMTTETTNDQRQFEAEFARIAGHNDAISDLRRDAYERFLELGWPTMRGEAYRYTDCRPIAKADLKLATEGRELPMDVLRPHLLEGVPTHRLVFVNGIFNESLSDIGS
;
A
#
# COMPACT_ATOMS: atom_id res chain seq x y z
N MET A 1 -11.82 3.17 35.59
CA MET A 1 -12.71 3.57 34.48
C MET A 1 -12.01 4.65 33.67
N GLY A 2 -11.16 4.26 32.71
CA GLY A 2 -10.49 5.21 31.82
C GLY A 2 -11.43 5.54 30.66
N THR A 3 -11.73 6.82 30.47
CA THR A 3 -12.56 7.31 29.38
C THR A 3 -11.92 6.94 28.04
N PRO A 4 -12.60 6.27 27.09
CA PRO A 4 -12.11 6.19 25.73
C PRO A 4 -12.21 7.59 25.13
N MET A 5 -11.07 8.23 24.94
CA MET A 5 -10.92 9.51 24.25
C MET A 5 -11.07 9.27 22.75
N THR A 6 -12.31 9.17 22.30
CA THR A 6 -12.67 9.21 20.87
C THR A 6 -12.41 10.63 20.38
N THR A 7 -11.33 10.83 19.62
CA THR A 7 -11.26 11.94 18.67
C THR A 7 -11.32 11.38 17.27
N GLU A 8 -12.42 11.74 16.61
CA GLU A 8 -12.83 11.36 15.26
C GLU A 8 -11.78 11.71 14.22
N THR A 9 -11.03 10.70 13.78
CA THR A 9 -10.61 10.66 12.37
C THR A 9 -11.71 9.90 11.67
N THR A 10 -12.73 10.61 11.17
CA THR A 10 -13.84 10.04 10.42
C THR A 10 -13.33 9.46 9.11
N ASN A 11 -12.77 8.26 9.19
CA ASN A 11 -13.02 7.23 8.21
C ASN A 11 -12.95 5.87 8.90
N ASP A 12 -14.05 5.12 8.81
CA ASP A 12 -14.15 3.79 9.39
C ASP A 12 -13.10 2.90 8.72
N GLN A 13 -12.16 2.34 9.49
CA GLN A 13 -11.10 1.48 8.95
C GLN A 13 -11.70 0.27 8.22
N ARG A 14 -12.93 -0.12 8.56
CA ARG A 14 -13.69 -1.19 7.92
C ARG A 14 -14.05 -0.89 6.47
N GLN A 15 -13.95 0.36 6.00
CA GLN A 15 -14.14 0.68 4.58
C GLN A 15 -13.19 -0.12 3.67
N PHE A 16 -12.02 -0.54 4.19
CA PHE A 16 -11.04 -1.30 3.43
C PHE A 16 -11.25 -2.81 3.49
N GLU A 17 -12.26 -3.31 4.21
CA GLU A 17 -12.48 -4.75 4.40
C GLU A 17 -12.56 -5.51 3.07
N ALA A 18 -13.31 -4.97 2.10
CA ALA A 18 -13.42 -5.57 0.77
C ALA A 18 -12.07 -5.62 0.02
N GLU A 19 -11.29 -4.55 0.09
CA GLU A 19 -9.97 -4.48 -0.55
C GLU A 19 -8.95 -5.39 0.14
N PHE A 20 -8.98 -5.47 1.47
CA PHE A 20 -8.14 -6.39 2.23
C PHE A 20 -8.49 -7.85 1.96
N ALA A 21 -9.79 -8.20 1.90
CA ALA A 21 -10.21 -9.54 1.54
C ALA A 21 -9.68 -9.95 0.15
N ARG A 22 -9.60 -9.00 -0.80
CA ARG A 22 -9.06 -9.23 -2.14
C ARG A 22 -7.57 -9.60 -2.13
N ILE A 23 -6.77 -8.97 -1.28
CA ILE A 23 -5.32 -9.26 -1.19
C ILE A 23 -5.00 -10.40 -0.22
N ALA A 24 -5.75 -10.55 0.87
CA ALA A 24 -5.59 -11.64 1.84
C ALA A 24 -6.08 -12.98 1.29
N GLY A 25 -7.00 -12.98 0.32
CA GLY A 25 -7.47 -14.19 -0.37
C GLY A 25 -6.42 -14.86 -1.27
N HIS A 26 -5.28 -14.21 -1.53
CA HIS A 26 -4.15 -14.85 -2.19
C HIS A 26 -3.44 -15.75 -1.18
N ASN A 27 -3.56 -17.07 -1.35
CA ASN A 27 -2.85 -18.06 -0.53
C ASN A 27 -1.37 -18.15 -0.96
N ASP A 28 -0.60 -17.09 -0.66
CA ASP A 28 0.83 -17.01 -0.91
C ASP A 28 1.63 -17.01 0.42
N ALA A 29 2.96 -16.97 0.29
CA ALA A 29 3.90 -17.04 1.41
C ALA A 29 3.76 -15.92 2.45
N ILE A 30 3.01 -14.84 2.16
CA ILE A 30 2.81 -13.70 3.06
C ILE A 30 1.34 -13.43 3.39
N SER A 31 0.43 -14.35 3.05
CA SER A 31 -1.01 -14.25 3.33
C SER A 31 -1.29 -14.00 4.83
N ASP A 32 -0.64 -14.76 5.71
CA ASP A 32 -0.75 -14.58 7.17
C ASP A 32 -0.30 -13.19 7.62
N LEU A 33 0.84 -12.72 7.10
CA LEU A 33 1.35 -11.39 7.41
C LEU A 33 0.38 -10.28 7.00
N ARG A 34 -0.30 -10.42 5.86
CA ARG A 34 -1.31 -9.43 5.41
C ARG A 34 -2.52 -9.41 6.34
N ARG A 35 -3.00 -10.58 6.79
CA ARG A 35 -4.11 -10.68 7.75
C ARG A 35 -3.74 -10.03 9.08
N ASP A 36 -2.61 -10.41 9.66
CA ASP A 36 -2.18 -9.92 10.97
C ASP A 36 -1.96 -8.39 10.95
N ALA A 37 -1.40 -7.87 9.85
CA ALA A 37 -1.25 -6.42 9.66
C ALA A 37 -2.60 -5.69 9.55
N TYR A 38 -3.59 -6.29 8.90
CA TYR A 38 -4.93 -5.71 8.79
C TYR A 38 -5.66 -5.70 10.14
N GLU A 39 -5.62 -6.81 10.89
CA GLU A 39 -6.18 -6.88 12.25
C GLU A 39 -5.56 -5.81 13.14
N ARG A 40 -4.23 -5.67 13.09
CA ARG A 40 -3.52 -4.62 13.83
C ARG A 40 -3.93 -3.20 13.42
N PHE A 41 -4.17 -2.98 12.13
CA PHE A 41 -4.67 -1.70 11.63
C PHE A 41 -6.09 -1.40 12.11
N LEU A 42 -6.98 -2.39 12.18
CA LEU A 42 -8.32 -2.23 12.74
C LEU A 42 -8.28 -1.89 14.23
N GLU A 43 -7.35 -2.48 14.99
CA GLU A 43 -7.16 -2.19 16.42
C GLU A 43 -6.60 -0.78 16.68
N LEU A 44 -5.58 -0.36 15.92
CA LEU A 44 -4.88 0.91 16.14
C LEU A 44 -5.59 2.10 15.51
N GLY A 45 -6.17 1.86 14.34
CA GLY A 45 -6.69 2.90 13.48
C GLY A 45 -5.64 3.80 12.83
N TRP A 46 -6.12 4.91 12.28
CA TRP A 46 -5.27 5.92 11.66
C TRP A 46 -4.41 6.63 12.73
N PRO A 47 -3.13 6.90 12.44
CA PRO A 47 -2.29 7.67 13.34
C PRO A 47 -2.85 9.07 13.60
N THR A 48 -2.56 9.61 14.78
CA THR A 48 -2.94 10.97 15.16
C THR A 48 -1.72 11.78 15.57
N MET A 49 -1.78 13.11 15.41
CA MET A 49 -0.70 14.02 15.83
C MET A 49 -0.48 14.06 17.36
N ARG A 50 -1.29 13.34 18.16
CA ARG A 50 -1.07 13.15 19.59
C ARG A 50 0.06 12.16 19.88
N GLY A 51 0.30 11.22 18.97
CA GLY A 51 1.40 10.26 19.08
C GLY A 51 2.73 10.91 18.67
N GLU A 52 3.81 10.60 19.41
CA GLU A 52 5.14 11.18 19.15
C GLU A 52 5.60 10.95 17.69
N ALA A 53 5.41 9.73 17.18
CA ALA A 53 5.83 9.35 15.82
C ALA A 53 5.13 10.14 14.69
N TYR A 54 3.97 10.74 14.96
CA TYR A 54 3.18 11.49 13.97
C TYR A 54 2.91 12.94 14.39
N ARG A 55 3.65 13.44 15.38
CA ARG A 55 3.45 14.79 15.96
C ARG A 55 3.46 15.91 14.92
N TYR A 56 4.19 15.72 13.83
CA TYR A 56 4.37 16.71 12.76
C TYR A 56 3.80 16.25 11.42
N THR A 57 3.02 15.16 11.40
CA THR A 57 2.45 14.60 10.18
C THR A 57 0.95 14.36 10.38
N ASP A 58 0.14 15.19 9.73
CA ASP A 58 -1.31 15.05 9.77
C ASP A 58 -1.78 13.96 8.80
N CYS A 59 -2.27 12.83 9.33
CA CYS A 59 -2.81 11.73 8.54
C CYS A 59 -4.29 11.89 8.17
N ARG A 60 -4.99 12.93 8.64
CA ARG A 60 -6.41 13.14 8.31
C ARG A 60 -6.69 13.29 6.81
N PRO A 61 -5.83 13.95 6.00
CA PRO A 61 -6.06 14.05 4.55
C PRO A 61 -6.07 12.70 3.84
N ILE A 62 -5.08 11.84 4.12
CA ILE A 62 -5.02 10.49 3.52
C ILE A 62 -6.12 9.58 4.05
N ALA A 63 -6.49 9.71 5.33
CA ALA A 63 -7.59 8.95 5.91
C ALA A 63 -8.94 9.26 5.25
N LYS A 64 -9.16 10.49 4.76
CA LYS A 64 -10.38 10.91 4.07
C LYS A 64 -10.40 10.61 2.57
N ALA A 65 -9.28 10.18 1.99
CA ALA A 65 -9.21 9.88 0.58
C ALA A 65 -9.96 8.58 0.23
N ASP A 66 -10.56 8.53 -0.96
CA ASP A 66 -11.14 7.32 -1.54
C ASP A 66 -10.00 6.44 -2.09
N LEU A 67 -9.36 5.69 -1.19
CA LEU A 67 -8.26 4.79 -1.56
C LEU A 67 -8.84 3.47 -2.05
N LYS A 68 -8.47 3.11 -3.28
CA LYS A 68 -8.83 1.84 -3.92
C LYS A 68 -7.59 1.15 -4.43
N LEU A 69 -7.54 -0.16 -4.30
CA LEU A 69 -6.45 -0.92 -4.90
C LEU A 69 -6.69 -1.02 -6.41
N ALA A 70 -5.61 -0.99 -7.19
CA ALA A 70 -5.72 -1.23 -8.62
C ALA A 70 -6.18 -2.67 -8.89
N THR A 71 -7.13 -2.81 -9.81
CA THR A 71 -7.64 -4.13 -10.25
C THR A 71 -6.79 -4.72 -11.37
N GLU A 72 -6.13 -3.87 -12.15
CA GLU A 72 -5.34 -4.26 -13.31
C GLU A 72 -4.06 -3.42 -13.39
N GLY A 73 -3.03 -4.05 -13.98
CA GLY A 73 -1.83 -3.33 -14.37
C GLY A 73 -2.17 -2.35 -15.48
N ARG A 74 -1.37 -1.29 -15.61
CA ARG A 74 -1.48 -0.37 -16.74
C ARG A 74 -0.37 -0.68 -17.74
N GLU A 75 -0.72 -0.77 -19.01
CA GLU A 75 0.29 -0.78 -20.07
C GLU A 75 1.03 0.55 -20.10
N LEU A 76 2.36 0.47 -20.01
CA LEU A 76 3.25 1.62 -20.07
C LEU A 76 4.29 1.37 -21.16
N PRO A 77 4.58 2.37 -22.01
CA PRO A 77 5.65 2.26 -22.99
C PRO A 77 7.02 2.28 -22.28
N MET A 78 7.96 1.49 -22.80
CA MET A 78 9.34 1.43 -22.26
C MET A 78 10.02 2.81 -22.23
N ASP A 79 9.66 3.71 -23.15
CA ASP A 79 10.18 5.08 -23.18
C ASP A 79 9.89 5.89 -21.91
N VAL A 80 8.84 5.56 -21.15
CA VAL A 80 8.59 6.18 -19.84
C VAL A 80 9.62 5.72 -18.80
N LEU A 81 10.10 4.49 -18.91
CA LEU A 81 11.09 3.93 -17.98
C LEU A 81 12.52 4.29 -18.35
N ARG A 82 12.85 4.37 -19.65
CA ARG A 82 14.22 4.58 -20.16
C ARG A 82 15.03 5.64 -19.41
N PRO A 83 14.51 6.85 -19.13
CA PRO A 83 15.27 7.89 -18.42
C PRO A 83 15.65 7.53 -16.97
N HIS A 84 14.99 6.52 -16.39
CA HIS A 84 15.18 6.06 -15.03
C HIS A 84 15.94 4.73 -14.95
N LEU A 85 16.32 4.16 -16.10
CA LEU A 85 17.10 2.92 -16.14
C LEU A 85 18.57 3.21 -15.86
N LEU A 86 19.23 2.27 -15.17
CA LEU A 86 20.66 2.29 -14.94
C LEU A 86 21.39 1.79 -16.19
N GLU A 87 21.50 2.65 -17.20
CA GLU A 87 22.16 2.32 -18.47
C GLU A 87 23.62 1.89 -18.26
N GLY A 88 24.04 0.83 -18.95
CA GLY A 88 25.41 0.32 -18.92
C GLY A 88 25.76 -0.51 -17.67
N VAL A 89 24.81 -0.73 -16.76
CA VAL A 89 25.01 -1.57 -15.57
C VAL A 89 24.20 -2.86 -15.75
N PRO A 90 24.84 -4.04 -15.76
CA PRO A 90 24.14 -5.32 -15.73
C PRO A 90 23.29 -5.38 -14.46
N THR A 91 21.96 -5.36 -14.63
CA THR A 91 21.01 -5.29 -13.52
C THR A 91 19.79 -6.15 -13.81
N HIS A 92 19.27 -6.79 -12.77
CA HIS A 92 17.92 -7.33 -12.78
C HIS A 92 16.93 -6.19 -12.52
N ARG A 93 15.89 -6.11 -13.35
CA ARG A 93 14.83 -5.11 -13.27
C ARG A 93 13.49 -5.79 -13.04
N LEU A 94 12.83 -5.47 -11.94
CA LEU A 94 11.44 -5.86 -11.68
C LEU A 94 10.58 -4.61 -11.69
N VAL A 95 9.58 -4.58 -12.56
CA VAL A 95 8.68 -3.44 -12.73
C VAL A 95 7.31 -3.80 -12.15
N PHE A 96 6.79 -2.91 -11.30
CA PHE A 96 5.44 -3.00 -10.77
C PHE A 96 4.68 -1.74 -11.16
N VAL A 97 3.53 -1.90 -11.82
CA VAL A 97 2.66 -0.79 -12.22
C VAL A 97 1.40 -0.85 -11.36
N ASN A 98 1.17 0.21 -10.57
CA ASN A 98 0.08 0.26 -9.58
C ASN A 98 0.06 -0.94 -8.61
N GLY A 99 1.25 -1.46 -8.25
CA GLY A 99 1.40 -2.60 -7.35
C GLY A 99 1.30 -3.99 -8.02
N ILE A 100 1.11 -4.05 -9.35
CA ILE A 100 1.01 -5.32 -10.10
C ILE A 100 2.27 -5.53 -10.93
N PHE A 101 2.84 -6.74 -10.88
CA PHE A 101 4.05 -7.09 -11.63
C PHE A 101 3.82 -7.00 -13.15
N ASN A 102 4.74 -6.33 -13.85
CA ASN A 102 4.73 -6.20 -15.30
C ASN A 102 5.95 -6.92 -15.89
N GLU A 103 5.72 -8.09 -16.45
CA GLU A 103 6.76 -8.94 -17.03
C GLU A 103 7.43 -8.30 -18.24
N SER A 104 6.67 -7.68 -19.15
CA SER A 104 7.20 -7.13 -20.41
C SER A 104 8.14 -5.95 -20.22
N LEU A 105 8.02 -5.24 -19.09
CA LEU A 105 8.92 -4.17 -18.72
C LEU A 105 10.04 -4.63 -17.75
N SER A 106 9.91 -5.83 -17.19
CA SER A 106 10.91 -6.47 -16.34
C SER A 106 11.96 -7.20 -17.16
N ASP A 107 13.11 -7.47 -16.55
CA ASP A 107 14.26 -8.10 -17.20
C ASP A 107 15.14 -8.76 -16.14
N ILE A 108 15.54 -10.01 -16.36
CA ILE A 108 16.47 -10.71 -15.48
C ILE A 108 17.93 -10.46 -15.85
N GLY A 109 18.24 -9.38 -16.58
CA GLY A 109 19.60 -8.95 -16.85
C GLY A 109 20.32 -10.00 -17.69
N SER A 110 20.08 -10.00 -18.99
CA SER A 110 20.94 -10.70 -19.95
C SER A 110 22.27 -9.97 -20.17
#